data_AF-A0A9E1RKW5-F1
#
_entry.id   AF-A0A9E1RKW5-F1
#
_cell.length_a   1.000
_cell.length_b   1.000
_cell.length_c   1.000
_cell.angle_alpha   90.00
_cell.angle_beta   90.00
_cell.angle_gamma   90.00
#
_symmetry.space_group_name_H-M   'P 1'
#
loop_
_entity.id
_entity.type
_entity.pdbx_description
1 polymer ?
#
loop_
_entity_poly.entity_id
_entity_poly.type
_entity_poly.pdbx_seq_one_letter_code
_entity_poly.pdbx_strand_id
1 'polypeptide(L)'
;MLLARVWANPRVQDAMKRRQKRFIKDARRLSFPRFRSRVLEWQRLADEDGAEPERDRTFENRNAQLVQNHFDQSWDLKGIFGAEDGAAMSELLNAYVQALFDADWAEARARLGDAACTSDLLRTDAQRRADALR
;
A
#
# COMPACT_ATOMS: atom_id res chain seq x y z
N MET A 1 -8.81 -19.40 -7.36
CA MET A 1 -9.03 -20.23 -8.57
C MET A 1 -8.13 -19.74 -9.71
N LEU A 2 -7.44 -20.63 -10.44
CA LEU A 2 -6.44 -20.26 -11.48
C LEU A 2 -7.01 -19.39 -12.60
N LEU A 3 -8.10 -19.83 -13.25
CA LEU A 3 -8.68 -19.12 -14.39
C LEU A 3 -9.26 -17.75 -14.00
N ALA A 4 -9.83 -17.63 -12.79
CA ALA A 4 -10.31 -16.35 -12.27
C ALA A 4 -9.17 -15.33 -12.10
N ARG A 5 -7.98 -15.79 -11.64
CA ARG A 5 -6.79 -14.94 -11.51
C ARG A 5 -6.30 -14.44 -12.88
N VAL A 6 -6.32 -15.30 -13.90
CA VAL A 6 -5.90 -14.91 -15.26
C VAL A 6 -6.91 -13.97 -15.91
N TRP A 7 -8.21 -14.20 -15.67
CA TRP A 7 -9.29 -13.31 -16.13
C TRP A 7 -9.23 -11.91 -15.52
N ALA A 8 -8.69 -11.78 -14.31
CA ALA A 8 -8.53 -10.49 -13.63
C ALA A 8 -7.54 -9.55 -14.33
N ASN A 9 -6.70 -10.01 -15.27
CA ASN A 9 -5.86 -9.15 -16.10
C ASN A 9 -6.64 -8.72 -17.36
N PRO A 10 -7.05 -7.43 -17.50
CA PRO A 10 -7.86 -6.96 -18.63
C PRO A 10 -7.16 -7.11 -19.99
N ARG A 11 -5.83 -7.00 -20.03
CA ARG A 11 -5.03 -7.07 -21.28
C ARG A 11 -5.15 -8.42 -21.97
N VAL A 12 -5.27 -9.49 -21.18
CA VAL A 12 -5.35 -10.85 -21.72
C VAL A 12 -6.78 -11.37 -21.83
N GLN A 13 -7.81 -10.61 -21.40
CA GLN A 13 -9.22 -11.08 -21.41
C GLN A 13 -9.70 -11.44 -22.83
N ASP A 14 -9.44 -10.58 -23.81
CA ASP A 14 -9.86 -10.83 -25.19
C ASP A 14 -9.09 -11.97 -25.83
N ALA A 15 -7.79 -12.09 -25.53
CA ALA A 15 -6.99 -13.24 -25.92
C ALA A 15 -7.47 -14.54 -25.24
N MET A 16 -7.92 -14.45 -23.99
CA MET A 16 -8.47 -15.57 -23.21
C MET A 16 -9.80 -16.06 -23.80
N LYS A 17 -10.71 -15.15 -24.18
CA LYS A 17 -11.96 -15.47 -24.89
C LYS A 17 -11.67 -16.24 -26.17
N ARG A 18 -10.71 -15.76 -26.98
CA ARG A 18 -10.27 -16.43 -28.22
C ARG A 18 -9.68 -17.82 -27.97
N ARG A 19 -9.00 -18.03 -26.84
CA ARG A 19 -8.34 -19.31 -26.48
C ARG A 19 -9.20 -20.25 -25.63
N GLN A 20 -10.39 -19.86 -25.20
CA GLN A 20 -11.24 -20.62 -24.26
C GLN A 20 -11.42 -22.09 -24.66
N LYS A 21 -11.71 -22.38 -25.94
CA LYS A 21 -11.87 -23.75 -26.45
C LYS A 21 -10.60 -24.61 -26.28
N ARG A 22 -9.41 -24.01 -26.35
CA ARG A 22 -8.13 -24.70 -26.13
C ARG A 22 -7.89 -24.99 -24.66
N PHE A 23 -8.25 -24.09 -23.75
CA PHE A 23 -8.15 -24.36 -22.31
C PHE A 23 -9.05 -25.50 -21.86
N ILE A 24 -10.28 -25.57 -22.37
CA ILE A 24 -11.19 -26.68 -22.07
C ILE A 24 -10.59 -28.01 -22.57
N LYS A 25 -10.01 -28.03 -23.77
CA LYS A 25 -9.32 -29.23 -24.30
C LYS A 25 -8.10 -29.63 -23.46
N ASP A 26 -7.31 -28.66 -23.02
CA ASP A 26 -6.11 -28.90 -22.22
C ASP A 26 -6.45 -29.36 -20.80
N ALA A 27 -7.50 -28.80 -20.18
CA ALA A 27 -7.99 -29.22 -18.86
C ALA A 27 -8.48 -30.68 -18.86
N ARG A 28 -9.05 -31.16 -19.97
CA ARG A 28 -9.49 -32.55 -20.12
C ARG A 28 -8.34 -33.55 -20.34
N ARG A 29 -7.17 -33.08 -20.76
CA ARG A 29 -6.03 -33.94 -21.18
C ARG A 29 -4.84 -33.88 -20.23
N LEU A 30 -4.72 -32.83 -19.44
CA LEU A 30 -3.56 -32.59 -18.58
C LEU A 30 -3.94 -32.73 -17.11
N SER A 31 -2.98 -33.20 -16.31
CA SER A 31 -3.07 -33.07 -14.86
C SER A 31 -3.12 -31.59 -14.46
N PHE A 32 -3.75 -31.29 -13.32
CA PHE A 32 -3.89 -29.91 -12.86
C PHE A 32 -2.55 -29.13 -12.80
N PRO A 33 -1.43 -29.70 -12.32
CA PRO A 33 -0.13 -29.01 -12.36
C PRO A 33 0.33 -28.66 -13.78
N ARG A 34 0.20 -29.60 -14.74
CA ARG A 34 0.58 -29.35 -16.14
C ARG A 34 -0.34 -28.34 -16.81
N PHE A 35 -1.63 -28.41 -16.51
CA PHE A 35 -2.61 -27.42 -16.97
C PHE A 35 -2.27 -26.02 -16.42
N ARG A 36 -1.94 -25.93 -15.13
CA ARG A 36 -1.52 -24.68 -14.49
C ARG A 36 -0.29 -24.07 -15.14
N SER A 37 0.77 -24.86 -15.35
CA SER A 37 1.98 -24.39 -16.03
C SER A 37 1.68 -23.88 -17.44
N ARG A 38 0.83 -24.59 -18.20
CA ARG A 38 0.44 -24.16 -19.55
C ARG A 38 -0.34 -22.85 -19.57
N VAL A 39 -1.23 -22.65 -18.60
CA VAL A 39 -2.05 -21.43 -18.51
C VAL A 39 -1.17 -20.24 -18.12
N LEU A 40 -0.25 -20.41 -17.18
CA LEU A 40 0.66 -19.34 -16.75
C LEU A 40 1.69 -18.99 -17.84
N GLU A 41 2.22 -20.00 -18.53
CA GLU A 41 3.14 -19.77 -19.65
C GLU A 41 2.43 -19.07 -20.82
N TRP A 42 1.19 -19.46 -21.10
CA TRP A 42 0.40 -18.72 -22.07
C TRP A 42 0.15 -17.27 -21.64
N GLN A 43 -0.21 -17.03 -20.38
CA GLN A 43 -0.43 -15.67 -19.87
C GLN A 43 0.83 -14.83 -20.06
N ARG A 44 2.00 -15.38 -19.70
CA ARG A 44 3.30 -14.72 -19.88
C ARG A 44 3.60 -14.37 -21.34
N LEU A 45 3.22 -15.23 -22.29
CA LEU A 45 3.44 -15.01 -23.73
C LEU A 45 2.38 -14.10 -24.38
N ALA A 46 1.18 -14.02 -23.79
CA ALA A 46 0.08 -13.20 -24.29
C ALA A 46 0.13 -11.76 -23.76
N ASP A 47 0.88 -11.52 -22.67
CA ASP A 47 1.13 -10.22 -22.07
C ASP A 47 2.46 -9.67 -22.60
N GLU A 48 2.40 -8.97 -23.75
CA GLU A 48 3.56 -8.50 -24.53
C GLU A 48 4.43 -7.49 -23.77
N ASP A 49 3.86 -6.78 -22.79
CA ASP A 49 4.54 -5.81 -21.92
C ASP A 49 5.19 -6.46 -20.67
N GLY A 50 5.06 -7.79 -20.50
CA GLY A 50 5.55 -8.49 -19.32
C GLY A 50 4.79 -8.14 -18.04
N ALA A 51 5.25 -8.66 -16.89
CA ALA A 51 4.64 -8.33 -15.61
C ALA A 51 4.85 -6.84 -15.33
N GLU A 52 3.85 -6.02 -15.62
CA GLU A 52 3.81 -4.67 -15.07
C GLU A 52 3.91 -4.80 -13.54
N PRO A 53 4.80 -4.06 -12.86
CA PRO A 53 5.06 -4.26 -11.45
C PRO A 53 3.81 -3.92 -10.63
N GLU A 54 2.90 -4.88 -10.41
CA GLU A 54 1.59 -4.71 -9.76
C GLU A 54 1.01 -3.29 -9.92
N ARG A 55 1.11 -2.70 -11.13
CA ARG A 55 0.61 -1.36 -11.42
C ARG A 55 -0.89 -1.51 -11.48
N ASP A 56 -1.52 -1.41 -10.30
CA ASP A 56 -2.94 -1.07 -10.07
C ASP A 56 -3.58 -1.75 -8.86
N ARG A 57 -2.83 -2.41 -7.98
CA ARG A 57 -3.36 -2.53 -6.61
C ARG A 57 -3.41 -1.16 -5.93
N THR A 58 -2.47 -0.27 -6.21
CA THR A 58 -2.36 1.00 -5.47
C THR A 58 -3.19 2.14 -6.06
N PHE A 59 -3.66 2.04 -7.32
CA PHE A 59 -4.59 3.02 -7.90
C PHE A 59 -6.04 2.69 -7.54
N GLU A 60 -6.43 1.40 -7.56
CA GLU A 60 -7.78 0.95 -7.18
C GLU A 60 -8.00 0.82 -5.65
N ASN A 61 -6.96 0.56 -4.84
CA ASN A 61 -7.10 0.41 -3.38
C ASN A 61 -6.80 1.70 -2.59
N ARG A 62 -6.87 2.88 -3.21
CA ARG A 62 -6.81 4.13 -2.44
C ARG A 62 -8.01 4.19 -1.50
N ASN A 63 -7.73 4.22 -0.21
CA ASN A 63 -8.75 4.19 0.83
C ASN A 63 -8.24 5.00 2.02
N ALA A 64 -9.15 5.73 2.67
CA ALA A 64 -8.90 6.37 3.94
C ALA A 64 -10.10 6.07 4.85
N GLN A 65 -9.82 5.53 6.03
CA GLN A 65 -10.81 5.19 7.03
C GLN A 65 -10.49 5.93 8.32
N LEU A 66 -11.52 6.51 8.91
CA LEU A 66 -11.49 7.08 10.23
C LEU A 66 -12.51 6.32 11.08
N VAL A 67 -12.01 5.45 11.96
CA VAL A 67 -12.84 4.50 12.73
C VAL A 67 -12.82 4.91 14.19
N GLN A 68 -14.00 5.09 14.78
CA GLN A 68 -14.10 5.33 16.21
C GLN A 68 -14.03 4.01 16.99
N ASN A 69 -13.17 3.95 18.00
CA ASN A 69 -13.17 2.88 18.97
C ASN A 69 -14.41 3.02 19.87
N HIS A 70 -15.29 2.02 19.87
CA HIS A 70 -16.55 2.06 20.59
C HIS A 70 -16.42 2.05 22.12
N PHE A 71 -15.26 1.68 22.67
CA PHE A 71 -15.07 1.58 24.12
C PHE A 71 -14.55 2.88 24.74
N ASP A 72 -13.48 3.46 24.16
CA ASP A 72 -12.81 4.64 24.70
C ASP A 72 -13.07 5.92 23.89
N GLN A 73 -13.88 5.82 22.82
CA GLN A 73 -14.25 6.91 21.91
C GLN A 73 -13.06 7.54 21.16
N SER A 74 -11.88 6.92 21.22
CA SER A 74 -10.72 7.32 20.43
C SER A 74 -10.96 7.06 18.94
N TRP A 75 -10.14 7.68 18.08
CA TRP A 75 -10.28 7.58 16.63
C TRP A 75 -8.99 7.08 15.99
N ASP A 76 -9.11 6.04 15.19
CA ASP A 76 -8.04 5.49 14.38
C ASP A 76 -8.14 5.99 12.94
N LEU A 77 -7.06 6.59 12.45
CA LEU A 77 -6.90 6.96 11.04
C LEU A 77 -6.03 5.93 10.33
N LYS A 78 -6.54 5.34 9.24
CA LYS A 78 -5.77 4.42 8.39
C LYS A 78 -5.98 4.76 6.92
N GLY A 79 -4.87 4.89 6.18
CA GLY A 79 -4.89 5.17 4.75
C GLY A 79 -4.03 4.20 3.94
N ILE A 80 -4.43 3.96 2.69
CA ILE A 80 -3.66 3.28 1.66
C ILE A 80 -3.60 4.23 0.46
N PHE A 81 -2.41 4.55 -0.01
CA PHE A 81 -2.16 5.53 -1.08
C PHE A 81 -1.21 4.97 -2.12
N GLY A 82 -1.28 5.53 -3.34
CA GLY A 82 -0.32 5.32 -4.42
C GLY A 82 1.12 5.55 -3.96
N ALA A 83 2.10 4.95 -4.64
CA ALA A 83 3.50 5.14 -4.27
C ALA A 83 3.94 6.62 -4.34
N GLU A 84 3.49 7.34 -5.36
CA GLU A 84 3.77 8.77 -5.53
C GLU A 84 3.06 9.63 -4.48
N ASP A 85 1.73 9.50 -4.37
CA ASP A 85 0.92 10.20 -3.37
C ASP A 85 1.44 9.92 -1.94
N GLY A 86 1.72 8.66 -1.62
CA GLY A 86 2.20 8.23 -0.30
C GLY A 86 3.61 8.74 0.03
N ALA A 87 4.50 8.83 -0.96
CA ALA A 87 5.83 9.43 -0.77
C ALA A 87 5.71 10.92 -0.44
N ALA A 88 4.93 11.67 -1.22
CA ALA A 88 4.69 13.09 -0.96
C ALA A 88 4.06 13.33 0.42
N MET A 89 3.06 12.52 0.80
CA MET A 89 2.45 12.58 2.13
C MET A 89 3.45 12.27 3.26
N SER A 90 4.31 11.27 3.07
CA SER A 90 5.33 10.92 4.06
C SER A 90 6.37 12.04 4.24
N GLU A 91 6.82 12.67 3.15
CA GLU A 91 7.76 13.79 3.20
C GLU A 91 7.17 14.97 3.96
N LEU A 92 5.92 15.34 3.63
CA LEU A 92 5.23 16.44 4.29
C LEU A 92 5.01 16.17 5.79
N LEU A 93 4.52 14.96 6.13
CA LEU A 93 4.32 14.57 7.54
C LEU A 93 5.63 14.65 8.32
N ASN A 94 6.73 14.14 7.76
CA ASN A 94 8.03 14.18 8.43
C ASN A 94 8.52 15.62 8.62
N ALA A 95 8.28 16.51 7.67
CA ALA A 95 8.63 17.93 7.81
C ALA A 95 7.88 18.59 8.98
N TYR A 96 6.57 18.35 9.11
CA TYR A 96 5.79 18.87 10.24
C TYR A 96 6.20 18.26 11.59
N VAL A 97 6.46 16.94 11.62
CA VAL A 97 6.95 16.26 12.83
C VAL A 97 8.29 16.84 13.26
N GLN A 98 9.20 17.11 12.31
CA GLN A 98 10.48 17.73 12.61
C GLN A 98 10.30 19.15 13.15
N ALA A 99 9.43 19.96 12.56
CA ALA A 99 9.15 21.31 13.06
C ALA A 99 8.61 21.30 14.50
N LEU A 100 7.73 20.35 14.83
CA LEU A 100 7.25 20.17 16.21
C LEU A 100 8.35 19.70 17.16
N PHE A 101 9.25 18.83 16.69
CA PHE A 101 10.40 18.40 17.48
C PHE A 101 11.34 19.56 17.77
N ASP A 102 11.66 20.38 16.77
CA ASP A 102 12.53 21.53 16.91
C ASP A 102 11.94 22.56 17.89
N ALA A 103 10.62 22.76 17.84
CA ALA A 103 9.90 23.61 18.78
C ALA A 103 9.96 23.08 20.22
N ASP A 104 9.75 21.77 20.41
CA ASP A 104 9.87 21.13 21.73
C ASP A 104 11.30 21.19 22.26
N TRP A 105 12.29 21.03 21.38
CA TRP A 105 13.69 21.10 21.73
C TRP A 105 14.09 22.52 22.15
N ALA A 106 13.60 23.52 21.42
CA ALA A 106 13.82 24.92 21.74
C ALA A 106 13.21 25.30 23.10
N GLU A 107 12.00 24.82 23.40
CA GLU A 107 11.39 24.99 24.73
C GLU A 107 12.23 24.34 25.82
N ALA A 108 12.60 23.07 25.68
CA ALA A 108 13.37 22.36 26.68
C ALA A 108 14.73 23.02 26.93
N ARG A 109 15.38 23.51 25.85
CA ARG A 109 16.63 24.28 25.93
C ARG A 109 16.44 25.63 26.62
N ALA A 110 15.33 26.33 26.38
CA ALA A 110 15.03 27.57 27.09
C ALA A 110 14.82 27.35 28.60
N ARG A 111 14.25 26.20 28.99
CA ARG A 111 13.97 25.86 30.40
C ARG A 111 15.17 25.28 31.15
N LEU A 112 15.95 24.41 30.51
CA LEU A 112 16.99 23.60 31.16
C LEU A 112 18.41 23.91 30.67
N GLY A 113 18.56 24.79 29.69
CA GLY A 113 19.86 25.09 29.09
C GLY A 113 20.50 23.84 28.49
N ASP A 114 21.82 23.71 28.66
CA ASP A 114 22.59 22.62 28.05
C ASP A 114 22.28 21.22 28.58
N ALA A 115 21.58 21.12 29.72
CA ALA A 115 21.16 19.86 30.31
C ALA A 115 19.93 19.24 29.63
N ALA A 116 19.23 19.99 28.76
CA ALA A 116 18.03 19.50 28.10
C ALA A 116 18.31 18.21 27.29
N CYS A 117 17.48 17.20 27.51
CA CYS A 117 17.54 15.92 26.82
C CYS A 117 16.16 15.47 26.33
N THR A 118 16.10 14.32 25.66
CA THR A 118 14.87 13.84 25.00
C THR A 118 13.73 13.53 25.98
N SER A 119 14.02 13.21 27.24
CA SER A 119 12.99 12.99 28.27
C SER A 119 12.37 14.29 28.79
N ASP A 120 12.97 15.44 28.50
CA ASP A 120 12.46 16.74 28.92
C ASP A 120 11.47 17.35 27.93
N LEU A 121 11.33 16.73 26.75
CA LEU A 121 10.45 17.21 25.68
C LEU A 121 8.98 17.01 26.06
N LEU A 122 8.18 18.04 25.80
CA LEU A 122 6.76 18.09 26.16
C LEU A 122 5.91 17.00 25.50
N ARG A 123 6.29 16.57 24.29
CA ARG A 123 5.57 15.57 23.51
C ARG A 123 6.41 14.34 23.26
N THR A 124 5.76 13.18 23.21
CA THR A 124 6.36 11.97 22.65
C THR A 124 6.42 12.05 21.11
N ASP A 125 7.20 11.18 20.48
CA ASP A 125 7.22 11.07 19.02
C ASP A 125 5.81 10.78 18.45
N ALA A 126 5.09 9.83 19.05
CA ALA A 126 3.74 9.50 18.63
C ALA A 126 2.77 10.69 18.74
N GLN A 127 2.89 11.50 19.79
CA GLN A 127 2.09 12.73 19.94
C GLN A 127 2.42 13.77 18.86
N ARG A 128 3.70 13.98 18.53
CA ARG A 128 4.07 14.87 17.42
C ARG A 128 3.54 14.39 16.08
N ARG A 129 3.58 13.08 15.82
CA ARG A 129 3.01 12.49 14.60
C ARG A 129 1.50 12.69 14.52
N ALA A 130 0.79 12.63 15.64
CA ALA A 130 -0.64 12.92 15.69
C ALA A 130 -0.94 14.41 15.51
N ASP A 131 -0.19 15.29 16.20
CA ASP A 131 -0.37 16.74 16.11
C ASP A 131 0.00 17.30 14.73
N ALA A 132 0.95 16.67 14.02
CA ALA A 132 1.32 17.04 12.65
C ALA A 132 0.20 16.82 11.61
N LEU A 133 -0.90 16.15 11.98
CA LEU A 133 -2.07 15.95 11.13
C LEU A 133 -3.19 16.96 11.38
N ARG A 134 -3.03 17.89 12.34
CA ARG A 134 -4.00 18.94 12.67
C ARG A 134 -3.63 20.28 12.03
#